data_AF-A0A4W3GN16-F1
#
_entry.id   AF-A0A4W3GN16-F1
#
_cell.length_a   1.000
_cell.length_b   1.000
_cell.length_c   1.000
_cell.angle_alpha   90.00
_cell.angle_beta   90.00
_cell.angle_gamma   90.00
#
_symmetry.space_group_name_H-M   'P 1'
#
loop_
_entity.id
_entity.type
_entity.pdbx_description
1 polymer ?
#
loop_
_entity_poly.entity_id
_entity_poly.type
_entity_poly.pdbx_seq_one_letter_code
_entity_poly.pdbx_strand_id
1 'polypeptide(L)'
;MAGLLKPNGARLLIQALRDRFPDIPIHVHTHDTAGAGVASMLAAAEAGADIVDVAVDSMSGMTSQPSMGAIVACTRGTELDTGIQLEKVFDYSEYWEVTRQLYAPFDCTATMKSGNSDVYENEIPGGQYTNLHFQAHSMGLGNKFKEVKKAYTEANKLLGDVIKVRSPYNKNNLHLHRALGSGRSPRAGASGRAQNRAGGGGGGSKRKIFKDLQSPKGEGGPSWTSSGKAYEPGSSGLRGE
;
A
#
# COMPACT_ATOMS: atom_id res chain seq x y z
N MET A 1 0.33 3.60 0.58
CA MET A 1 0.51 2.12 0.59
C MET A 1 1.96 1.62 0.63
N ALA A 2 2.92 2.18 -0.13
CA ALA A 2 4.31 1.66 -0.16
C ALA A 2 5.37 2.52 0.55
N GLY A 3 5.04 3.72 1.02
CA GLY A 3 6.02 4.62 1.67
C GLY A 3 7.00 5.29 0.70
N LEU A 4 6.58 5.47 -0.57
CA LEU A 4 7.41 6.04 -1.64
C LEU A 4 7.40 7.57 -1.70
N LEU A 5 6.43 8.21 -1.04
CA LEU A 5 6.32 9.65 -1.01
C LEU A 5 7.48 10.21 -0.18
N LYS A 6 8.33 11.02 -0.81
CA LYS A 6 9.44 11.74 -0.18
C LYS A 6 9.01 13.18 0.13
N PRO A 7 9.62 13.90 1.09
CA PRO A 7 9.17 15.25 1.48
C PRO A 7 9.03 16.24 0.33
N ASN A 8 9.99 16.29 -0.61
CA ASN A 8 9.90 17.18 -1.77
C ASN A 8 8.80 16.75 -2.77
N GLY A 9 8.52 15.45 -2.86
CA GLY A 9 7.41 14.92 -3.66
C GLY A 9 6.05 15.20 -3.00
N ALA A 10 5.98 15.18 -1.67
CA ALA A 10 4.80 15.60 -0.91
C ALA A 10 4.49 17.08 -1.18
N ARG A 11 5.45 17.99 -0.96
CA ARG A 11 5.23 19.43 -1.21
C ARG A 11 4.74 19.71 -2.63
N LEU A 12 5.43 19.16 -3.64
CA LEU A 12 5.06 19.35 -5.05
C LEU A 12 3.64 18.83 -5.37
N LEU A 13 3.29 17.63 -4.88
CA LEU A 13 2.00 17.00 -5.15
C LEU A 13 0.85 17.73 -4.43
N ILE A 14 1.01 18.01 -3.15
CA ILE A 14 -0.05 18.58 -2.31
C ILE A 14 -0.29 20.04 -2.68
N GLN A 15 0.76 20.84 -2.93
CA GLN A 15 0.61 22.22 -3.42
C GLN A 15 -0.16 22.24 -4.74
N ALA A 16 0.24 21.42 -5.73
CA ALA A 16 -0.44 21.37 -7.02
C ALA A 16 -1.91 20.90 -6.93
N LEU A 17 -2.25 20.06 -5.94
CA LEU A 17 -3.62 19.67 -5.66
C LEU A 17 -4.41 20.81 -5.00
N ARG A 18 -3.85 21.50 -4.00
CA ARG A 18 -4.50 22.64 -3.32
C ARG A 18 -4.72 23.81 -4.28
N ASP A 19 -3.72 24.15 -5.09
CA ASP A 19 -3.81 25.21 -6.11
C ASP A 19 -4.92 24.94 -7.13
N ARG A 20 -5.13 23.65 -7.48
CA ARG A 20 -6.16 23.24 -8.44
C ARG A 20 -7.55 23.06 -7.82
N PHE A 21 -7.61 22.71 -6.54
CA PHE A 21 -8.83 22.38 -5.80
C PHE A 21 -8.84 23.06 -4.43
N PRO A 22 -9.02 24.40 -4.36
CA PRO A 22 -8.85 25.17 -3.13
C PRO A 22 -9.69 24.68 -1.96
N ASP A 23 -10.94 24.28 -2.23
CA ASP A 23 -11.94 23.96 -1.20
C ASP A 23 -12.13 22.45 -0.95
N ILE A 24 -11.36 21.57 -1.62
CA ILE A 24 -11.49 20.11 -1.44
C ILE A 24 -10.57 19.65 -0.29
N PRO A 25 -11.07 18.87 0.69
CA PRO A 25 -10.22 18.27 1.71
C PRO A 25 -9.20 17.28 1.13
N ILE A 26 -7.92 17.47 1.45
CA ILE A 26 -6.80 16.65 1.03
C ILE A 26 -6.33 15.79 2.23
N HIS A 27 -6.63 14.49 2.14
CA HIS A 27 -6.21 13.50 3.14
C HIS A 27 -5.04 12.66 2.58
N VAL A 28 -3.90 12.70 3.28
CA VAL A 28 -2.65 12.06 2.83
C VAL A 28 -2.35 10.81 3.65
N HIS A 29 -2.19 9.70 2.95
CA HIS A 29 -1.87 8.39 3.53
C HIS A 29 -0.48 7.91 3.11
N THR A 30 0.38 7.58 4.08
CA THR A 30 1.69 6.96 3.84
C THR A 30 1.95 5.73 4.70
N HIS A 31 3.04 5.04 4.42
CA HIS A 31 3.64 4.04 5.31
C HIS A 31 5.08 4.46 5.59
N ASP A 32 5.61 4.12 6.75
CA ASP A 32 6.95 4.50 7.18
C ASP A 32 8.04 3.49 6.77
N THR A 33 7.76 2.65 5.75
CA THR A 33 8.63 1.54 5.35
C THR A 33 10.05 2.02 5.05
N ALA A 34 10.17 3.20 4.42
CA ALA A 34 11.45 3.82 4.08
C ALA A 34 12.08 4.67 5.20
N GLY A 35 11.42 4.83 6.36
CA GLY A 35 11.82 5.73 7.45
C GLY A 35 11.63 7.22 7.13
N ALA A 36 10.80 7.56 6.14
CA ALA A 36 10.55 8.92 5.68
C ALA A 36 9.11 9.40 5.90
N GLY A 37 8.29 8.61 6.61
CA GLY A 37 6.86 8.85 6.80
C GLY A 37 6.58 10.16 7.53
N VAL A 38 7.16 10.35 8.73
CA VAL A 38 6.96 11.56 9.54
C VAL A 38 7.35 12.81 8.75
N ALA A 39 8.56 12.85 8.20
CA ALA A 39 9.06 13.98 7.41
C ALA A 39 8.20 14.28 6.16
N SER A 40 7.59 13.26 5.57
CA SER A 40 6.74 13.42 4.37
C SER A 40 5.31 13.85 4.71
N MET A 41 4.80 13.52 5.91
CA MET A 41 3.50 14.01 6.40
C MET A 41 3.61 15.46 6.89
N LEU A 42 4.69 15.82 7.59
CA LEU A 42 4.97 17.24 7.92
C LEU A 42 5.06 18.09 6.64
N ALA A 43 5.85 17.62 5.66
CA ALA A 43 5.97 18.28 4.36
C ALA A 43 4.66 18.29 3.53
N ALA A 44 3.69 17.42 3.82
CA ALA A 44 2.36 17.47 3.22
C ALA A 44 1.47 18.50 3.90
N ALA A 45 1.49 18.56 5.24
CA ALA A 45 0.76 19.55 6.02
C ALA A 45 1.24 20.98 5.73
N GLU A 46 2.56 21.20 5.67
CA GLU A 46 3.19 22.46 5.22
C GLU A 46 2.71 22.93 3.84
N ALA A 47 2.32 22.01 2.96
CA ALA A 47 1.83 22.29 1.61
C ALA A 47 0.29 22.37 1.51
N GLY A 48 -0.41 22.38 2.64
CA GLY A 48 -1.87 22.53 2.71
C GLY A 48 -2.68 21.24 2.62
N ALA A 49 -2.15 20.10 3.10
CA ALA A 49 -2.97 18.92 3.40
C ALA A 49 -3.75 19.11 4.71
N ASP A 50 -5.04 18.78 4.71
CA ASP A 50 -5.92 18.96 5.88
C ASP A 50 -5.82 17.80 6.88
N ILE A 51 -5.51 16.59 6.39
CA ILE A 51 -5.49 15.36 7.20
C ILE A 51 -4.30 14.50 6.80
N VAL A 52 -3.59 13.94 7.79
CA VAL A 52 -2.51 12.95 7.58
C VAL A 52 -2.78 11.68 8.40
N ASP A 53 -2.52 10.51 7.81
CA ASP A 53 -2.63 9.24 8.53
C ASP A 53 -1.42 8.98 9.45
N VAL A 54 -1.71 8.62 10.69
CA VAL A 54 -0.75 8.22 11.72
C VAL A 54 -1.20 6.93 12.40
N ALA A 55 -0.27 6.22 13.04
CA ALA A 55 -0.56 5.14 13.98
C ALA A 55 -0.07 5.52 15.38
N VAL A 56 -0.74 5.01 16.41
CA VAL A 56 -0.28 5.07 17.80
C VAL A 56 1.13 4.49 17.92
N ASP A 57 1.97 5.07 18.77
CA ASP A 57 3.42 4.90 18.70
C ASP A 57 3.87 3.44 18.78
N SER A 58 3.34 2.67 19.73
CA SER A 58 3.58 1.23 19.91
C SER A 58 3.12 0.34 18.74
N MET A 59 2.33 0.87 17.80
CA MET A 59 1.88 0.21 16.56
C MET A 59 2.34 0.92 15.27
N SER A 60 3.22 1.92 15.40
CA SER A 60 3.71 2.75 14.31
C SER A 60 5.07 2.30 13.75
N GLY A 61 5.55 2.99 12.72
CA GLY A 61 6.87 2.77 12.13
C GLY A 61 6.99 1.49 11.30
N MET A 62 8.17 1.24 10.75
CA MET A 62 8.42 0.13 9.82
C MET A 62 7.35 0.10 8.71
N THR A 63 6.72 -1.05 8.44
CA THR A 63 5.66 -1.14 7.42
C THR A 63 4.30 -0.58 7.83
N SER A 64 4.17 0.04 9.00
CA SER A 64 2.96 0.74 9.50
C SER A 64 2.93 2.20 9.04
N GLN A 65 2.02 3.00 9.59
CA GLN A 65 1.97 4.46 9.47
C GLN A 65 3.06 5.14 10.32
N PRO A 66 3.40 6.42 10.06
CA PRO A 66 4.25 7.20 10.95
C PRO A 66 3.65 7.36 12.36
N SER A 67 4.50 7.60 13.35
CA SER A 67 4.12 7.80 14.76
C SER A 67 3.21 9.02 14.95
N MET A 68 2.12 8.80 15.68
CA MET A 68 1.19 9.83 16.12
C MET A 68 1.85 10.82 17.08
N GLY A 69 2.57 10.33 18.09
CA GLY A 69 3.29 11.17 19.05
C GLY A 69 4.35 12.04 18.39
N ALA A 70 5.07 11.51 17.41
CA ALA A 70 6.05 12.28 16.62
C ALA A 70 5.39 13.42 15.83
N ILE A 71 4.26 13.17 15.15
CA ILE A 71 3.54 14.22 14.42
C ILE A 71 2.95 15.27 15.37
N VAL A 72 2.27 14.85 16.44
CA VAL A 72 1.69 15.76 17.44
C VAL A 72 2.78 16.61 18.09
N ALA A 73 3.92 16.01 18.46
CA ALA A 73 5.04 16.75 19.07
C ALA A 73 5.71 17.73 18.08
N CYS A 74 5.94 17.32 16.82
CA CYS A 74 6.58 18.18 15.82
C CYS A 74 5.69 19.33 15.32
N THR A 75 4.37 19.20 15.40
CA THR A 75 3.41 20.26 15.03
C THR A 75 3.10 21.23 16.17
N ARG A 76 3.39 20.86 17.43
CA ARG A 76 3.04 21.64 18.62
C ARG A 76 3.68 23.03 18.63
N GLY A 77 2.87 24.07 18.83
CA GLY A 77 3.31 25.46 18.82
C GLY A 77 3.59 26.04 17.42
N THR A 78 3.16 25.34 16.36
CA THR A 78 3.18 25.85 14.98
C THR A 78 1.76 26.19 14.50
N GLU A 79 1.61 26.77 13.31
CA GLU A 79 0.30 26.97 12.67
C GLU A 79 -0.42 25.64 12.33
N LEU A 80 0.29 24.51 12.38
CA LEU A 80 -0.21 23.17 12.10
C LEU A 80 -0.52 22.37 13.37
N ASP A 81 -0.56 23.02 14.55
CA ASP A 81 -0.77 22.35 15.84
C ASP A 81 -2.11 21.58 15.86
N THR A 82 -2.01 20.26 16.09
CA THR A 82 -3.16 19.35 16.14
C THR A 82 -4.11 19.60 17.32
N GLY A 83 -3.68 20.33 18.36
CA GLY A 83 -4.42 20.49 19.61
C GLY A 83 -4.55 19.22 20.46
N ILE A 84 -3.90 18.11 20.06
CA ILE A 84 -3.92 16.83 20.77
C ILE A 84 -2.95 16.89 21.95
N GLN A 85 -3.45 16.55 23.15
CA GLN A 85 -2.63 16.43 24.36
C GLN A 85 -1.72 15.21 24.24
N LEU A 86 -0.40 15.41 24.31
CA LEU A 86 0.59 14.34 24.18
C LEU A 86 0.45 13.27 25.27
N GLU A 87 0.02 13.68 26.46
CA GLU A 87 -0.23 12.82 27.61
C GLU A 87 -1.24 11.71 27.24
N LYS A 88 -2.31 12.06 26.50
CA LYS A 88 -3.29 11.10 26.00
C LYS A 88 -2.75 10.17 24.91
N VAL A 89 -1.75 10.62 24.14
CA VAL A 89 -1.07 9.78 23.14
C VAL A 89 -0.19 8.75 23.85
N PHE A 90 0.45 9.12 24.96
CA PHE A 90 1.24 8.21 25.79
C PHE A 90 0.36 7.13 26.43
N ASP A 91 -0.74 7.51 27.11
CA ASP A 91 -1.72 6.58 27.69
C ASP A 91 -2.26 5.60 26.64
N TYR A 92 -2.57 6.11 25.44
CA TYR A 92 -3.06 5.31 24.32
C TYR A 92 -1.98 4.35 23.77
N SER A 93 -0.72 4.76 23.75
CA SER A 93 0.40 3.91 23.33
C SER A 93 0.71 2.81 24.33
N GLU A 94 0.66 3.09 25.64
CA GLU A 94 0.87 2.10 26.71
C GLU A 94 -0.16 0.96 26.63
N TYR A 95 -1.45 1.30 26.45
CA TYR A 95 -2.51 0.31 26.22
C TYR A 95 -2.20 -0.60 25.03
N TRP A 96 -1.79 -0.02 23.89
CA TRP A 96 -1.48 -0.77 22.68
C TRP A 96 -0.17 -1.56 22.78
N GLU A 97 0.81 -1.12 23.57
CA GLU A 97 2.07 -1.84 23.79
C GLU A 97 1.81 -3.16 24.54
N VAL A 98 1.00 -3.13 25.61
CA VAL A 98 0.58 -4.34 26.32
C VAL A 98 -0.32 -5.21 25.43
N THR A 99 -1.29 -4.60 24.74
CA THR A 99 -2.22 -5.32 23.85
C THR A 99 -1.50 -6.03 22.71
N ARG A 100 -0.44 -5.43 22.14
CA ARG A 100 0.37 -6.02 21.06
C ARG A 100 1.02 -7.36 21.47
N GLN A 101 1.37 -7.53 22.75
CA GLN A 101 1.97 -8.78 23.25
C GLN A 101 1.02 -9.97 23.12
N LEU A 102 -0.30 -9.77 23.19
CA LEU A 102 -1.31 -10.80 22.96
C LEU A 102 -1.27 -11.36 21.52
N TYR A 103 -0.73 -10.57 20.57
CA TYR A 103 -0.57 -10.91 19.17
C TYR A 103 0.85 -11.35 18.80
N ALA A 104 1.72 -11.65 19.79
CA ALA A 104 3.09 -12.08 19.56
C ALA A 104 3.29 -13.20 18.50
N PRO A 105 2.40 -14.22 18.35
CA PRO A 105 2.52 -15.20 17.27
C PRO A 105 2.40 -14.64 15.84
N PHE A 106 1.85 -13.44 15.69
CA PHE A 106 1.61 -12.75 14.42
C PHE A 106 2.49 -11.51 14.24
N ASP A 107 3.30 -11.13 15.24
CA ASP A 107 4.08 -9.90 15.17
C ASP A 107 5.23 -10.04 14.16
N CYS A 108 5.24 -9.12 13.19
CA CYS A 108 6.29 -9.01 12.18
C CYS A 108 7.68 -8.81 12.79
N THR A 109 7.75 -8.26 14.01
CA THR A 109 9.00 -8.05 14.75
C THR A 109 9.77 -9.35 15.03
N ALA A 110 9.13 -10.52 14.94
CA ALA A 110 9.82 -11.81 14.98
C ALA A 110 10.90 -11.93 13.89
N THR A 111 10.68 -11.37 12.70
CA THR A 111 11.63 -11.45 11.56
C THR A 111 12.16 -10.09 11.10
N MET A 112 11.38 -9.01 11.23
CA MET A 112 11.71 -7.67 10.73
C MET A 112 11.98 -6.73 11.91
N LYS A 113 13.20 -6.20 12.02
CA LYS A 113 13.60 -5.34 13.15
C LYS A 113 13.64 -3.84 12.83
N SER A 114 13.42 -3.46 11.57
CA SER A 114 13.51 -2.08 11.09
C SER A 114 12.71 -1.86 9.81
N GLY A 115 12.53 -0.60 9.42
CA GLY A 115 12.22 -0.24 8.03
C GLY A 115 13.37 -0.59 7.08
N ASN A 116 13.14 -0.39 5.78
CA ASN A 116 14.11 -0.59 4.72
C ASN A 116 13.86 0.36 3.54
N SER A 117 14.86 1.16 3.19
CA SER A 117 14.81 2.14 2.09
C SER A 117 14.86 1.52 0.69
N ASP A 118 15.19 0.23 0.55
CA ASP A 118 15.14 -0.46 -0.76
C ASP A 118 13.72 -0.57 -1.35
N VAL A 119 12.69 -0.24 -0.56
CA VAL A 119 11.33 -0.05 -1.06
C VAL A 119 11.25 1.00 -2.16
N TYR A 120 12.17 1.97 -2.24
CA TYR A 120 12.27 2.89 -3.39
C TYR A 120 12.70 2.21 -4.71
N GLU A 121 13.22 0.98 -4.69
CA GLU A 121 13.58 0.20 -5.89
C GLU A 121 12.58 -0.91 -6.20
N ASN A 122 12.05 -1.58 -5.17
CA ASN A 122 11.12 -2.70 -5.34
C ASN A 122 9.64 -2.29 -5.28
N GLU A 123 9.34 -1.18 -4.61
CA GLU A 123 8.00 -0.58 -4.48
C GLU A 123 6.94 -1.57 -3.96
N ILE A 124 7.36 -2.52 -3.12
CA ILE A 124 6.47 -3.48 -2.48
C ILE A 124 5.65 -2.75 -1.39
N PRO A 125 4.30 -2.77 -1.43
CA PRO A 125 3.47 -2.16 -0.39
C PRO A 125 3.75 -2.72 1.00
N GLY A 126 3.65 -1.91 2.06
CA GLY A 126 4.10 -2.30 3.42
C GLY A 126 3.52 -3.64 3.90
N GLY A 127 2.20 -3.81 3.83
CA GLY A 127 1.54 -5.08 4.18
C GLY A 127 1.87 -6.26 3.25
N GLN A 128 2.36 -6.03 2.03
CA GLN A 128 2.89 -7.10 1.17
C GLN A 128 4.36 -7.41 1.53
N TYR A 129 5.17 -6.40 1.84
CA TYR A 129 6.58 -6.53 2.22
C TYR A 129 6.71 -7.43 3.46
N THR A 130 5.94 -7.17 4.50
CA THR A 130 5.93 -7.96 5.74
C THR A 130 5.54 -9.41 5.54
N ASN A 131 4.48 -9.66 4.76
CA ASN A 131 4.04 -11.04 4.48
C ASN A 131 5.07 -11.82 3.65
N LEU A 132 5.67 -11.19 2.63
CA LEU A 132 6.74 -11.82 1.84
C LEU A 132 8.01 -12.05 2.66
N HIS A 133 8.37 -11.13 3.55
CA HIS A 133 9.52 -11.26 4.44
C HIS A 133 9.35 -12.44 5.41
N PHE A 134 8.19 -12.52 6.07
CA PHE A 134 7.85 -13.62 6.96
C PHE A 134 7.87 -14.96 6.21
N GLN A 135 7.20 -15.07 5.07
CA GLN A 135 7.20 -16.28 4.24
C GLN A 135 8.62 -16.73 3.84
N ALA A 136 9.48 -15.80 3.41
CA ALA A 136 10.86 -16.12 3.08
C ALA A 136 11.65 -16.65 4.29
N HIS A 137 11.49 -16.04 5.47
CA HIS A 137 12.14 -16.50 6.69
C HIS A 137 11.60 -17.85 7.19
N SER A 138 10.28 -18.04 7.24
CA SER A 138 9.65 -19.30 7.68
C SER A 138 10.01 -20.51 6.79
N MET A 139 10.32 -20.27 5.51
CA MET A 139 10.78 -21.30 4.57
C MET A 139 12.30 -21.52 4.56
N GLY A 140 13.06 -20.86 5.46
CA GLY A 140 14.53 -20.92 5.47
C GLY A 140 15.22 -20.20 4.31
N LEU A 141 14.48 -19.36 3.57
CA LEU A 141 14.92 -18.62 2.38
C LEU A 141 15.21 -17.14 2.67
N GLY A 142 15.38 -16.74 3.94
CA GLY A 142 15.65 -15.35 4.33
C GLY A 142 16.87 -14.75 3.63
N ASN A 143 17.94 -15.55 3.45
CA ASN A 143 19.13 -15.16 2.67
C ASN A 143 18.84 -14.89 1.18
N LYS A 144 17.77 -15.45 0.61
CA LYS A 144 17.32 -15.23 -0.78
C LYS A 144 16.30 -14.11 -0.92
N PHE A 145 15.90 -13.42 0.16
CA PHE A 145 14.92 -12.33 0.06
C PHE A 145 15.37 -11.19 -0.86
N LYS A 146 16.69 -11.01 -1.05
CA LYS A 146 17.28 -10.10 -2.05
C LYS A 146 16.95 -10.52 -3.50
N GLU A 147 16.91 -11.81 -3.79
CA GLU A 147 16.53 -12.34 -5.12
C GLU A 147 15.02 -12.16 -5.36
N VAL A 148 14.19 -12.39 -4.32
CA VAL A 148 12.74 -12.15 -4.38
C VAL A 148 12.44 -10.69 -4.73
N LYS A 149 13.12 -9.73 -4.09
CA LYS A 149 12.97 -8.29 -4.39
C LYS A 149 13.39 -7.94 -5.82
N LYS A 150 14.48 -8.52 -6.34
CA LYS A 150 14.88 -8.34 -7.75
C LYS A 150 13.82 -8.87 -8.72
N ALA A 151 13.37 -10.11 -8.51
CA ALA A 151 12.33 -10.73 -9.33
C ALA A 151 11.01 -9.93 -9.29
N TYR A 152 10.68 -9.30 -8.15
CA TYR A 152 9.54 -8.39 -8.00
C TYR A 152 9.69 -7.15 -8.90
N THR A 153 10.84 -6.49 -8.87
CA THR A 153 11.14 -5.32 -9.73
C THR A 153 11.15 -5.68 -11.22
N GLU A 154 11.71 -6.84 -11.59
CA GLU A 154 11.69 -7.35 -12.97
C GLU A 154 10.27 -7.66 -13.44
N ALA A 155 9.47 -8.35 -12.62
CA ALA A 155 8.08 -8.65 -12.92
C ALA A 155 7.23 -7.38 -13.09
N ASN A 156 7.47 -6.33 -12.29
CA ASN A 156 6.82 -5.03 -12.48
C ASN A 156 7.11 -4.43 -13.88
N LYS A 157 8.38 -4.42 -14.29
CA LYS A 157 8.79 -3.93 -15.61
C LYS A 157 8.21 -4.77 -16.75
N LEU A 158 8.17 -6.10 -16.59
CA LEU A 158 7.56 -7.02 -17.56
C LEU A 158 6.04 -6.82 -17.70
N LEU A 159 5.35 -6.39 -16.64
CA LEU A 159 3.92 -6.08 -16.63
C LEU A 159 3.59 -4.65 -17.10
N GLY A 160 4.61 -3.85 -17.45
CA GLY A 160 4.43 -2.49 -17.98
C GLY A 160 4.39 -1.39 -16.92
N ASP A 161 5.08 -1.59 -15.80
CA ASP A 161 5.23 -0.65 -14.68
C ASP A 161 3.89 -0.27 -14.02
N VAL A 162 3.37 -1.20 -13.21
CA VAL A 162 1.99 -1.16 -12.69
C VAL A 162 1.91 -0.61 -11.28
N ILE A 163 0.83 0.10 -10.96
CA ILE A 163 0.54 0.55 -9.60
C ILE A 163 0.23 -0.67 -8.71
N LYS A 164 1.17 -0.98 -7.82
CA LYS A 164 1.12 -2.12 -6.90
C LYS A 164 0.30 -1.76 -5.66
N VAL A 165 -0.93 -2.27 -5.62
CA VAL A 165 -1.86 -2.13 -4.50
C VAL A 165 -2.83 -3.32 -4.51
N ARG A 166 -3.19 -3.84 -3.32
CA ARG A 166 -4.19 -4.92 -3.22
C ARG A 166 -5.55 -4.37 -3.62
N SER A 167 -6.01 -4.70 -4.82
CA SER A 167 -7.36 -4.44 -5.29
C SER A 167 -7.92 -5.71 -5.93
N PRO A 168 -9.14 -6.15 -5.56
CA PRO A 168 -9.78 -7.31 -6.20
C PRO A 168 -10.05 -7.08 -7.70
N TYR A 169 -10.03 -5.83 -8.16
CA TYR A 169 -10.25 -5.44 -9.55
C TYR A 169 -8.95 -5.32 -10.36
N ASN A 170 -7.77 -5.18 -9.72
CA ASN A 170 -6.48 -5.13 -10.42
C ASN A 170 -5.92 -6.54 -10.64
N LYS A 171 -6.33 -7.17 -11.74
CA LYS A 171 -5.89 -8.52 -12.16
C LYS A 171 -4.36 -8.65 -12.26
N ASN A 172 -3.63 -7.57 -12.56
CA ASN A 172 -2.17 -7.62 -12.70
C ASN A 172 -1.47 -7.84 -11.35
N ASN A 173 -1.98 -7.25 -10.27
CA ASN A 173 -1.45 -7.46 -8.92
C ASN A 173 -1.75 -8.87 -8.38
N LEU A 174 -2.85 -9.49 -8.81
CA LEU A 174 -3.13 -10.91 -8.53
C LEU A 174 -2.13 -11.84 -9.24
N HIS A 175 -1.76 -11.53 -10.49
CA HIS A 175 -0.74 -12.29 -11.22
C HIS A 175 0.66 -12.13 -10.63
N LEU A 176 1.03 -10.92 -10.19
CA LEU A 176 2.30 -10.66 -9.50
C LEU A 176 2.42 -11.50 -8.21
N HIS A 177 1.36 -11.55 -7.40
CA HIS A 177 1.30 -12.43 -6.22
C HIS A 177 1.44 -13.93 -6.57
N ARG A 178 0.75 -14.40 -7.62
CA ARG A 178 0.81 -15.82 -8.05
C ARG A 178 2.16 -16.22 -8.62
N ALA A 179 2.84 -15.33 -9.35
CA ALA A 179 4.17 -15.59 -9.90
C ALA A 179 5.17 -15.89 -8.78
N LEU A 180 5.21 -15.03 -7.75
CA LEU A 180 6.15 -15.12 -6.63
C LEU A 180 5.86 -16.32 -5.71
N GLY A 181 4.59 -16.59 -5.40
CA GLY A 181 4.21 -17.74 -4.56
C GLY A 181 4.46 -19.12 -5.18
N SER A 182 4.75 -19.20 -6.49
CA SER A 182 4.94 -20.46 -7.21
C SER A 182 6.37 -21.03 -7.17
N GLY A 183 7.33 -20.28 -6.63
CA GLY A 183 8.75 -20.67 -6.59
C GLY A 183 9.44 -20.79 -7.96
N ARG A 184 8.73 -20.50 -9.07
CA ARG A 184 9.28 -20.55 -10.42
C ARG A 184 9.94 -19.22 -10.78
N SER A 185 11.27 -19.24 -10.90
CA SER A 185 12.01 -18.21 -11.64
C SER A 185 11.38 -18.01 -13.02
N PRO A 186 11.22 -16.76 -13.52
CA PRO A 186 10.80 -16.51 -14.89
C PRO A 186 11.89 -16.97 -15.86
N ARG A 187 11.85 -18.25 -16.26
CA ARG A 187 12.82 -18.79 -17.21
C ARG A 187 12.71 -18.03 -18.54
N ALA A 188 13.79 -17.33 -18.90
CA ALA A 188 13.99 -16.79 -20.23
C ALA A 188 13.96 -17.94 -21.25
N GLY A 189 12.88 -18.04 -22.03
CA GLY A 189 12.59 -19.26 -22.81
C GLY A 189 11.40 -19.16 -23.75
N ALA A 190 11.14 -17.99 -24.35
CA ALA A 190 10.21 -17.84 -25.47
C ALA A 190 10.76 -16.82 -26.48
N SER A 191 11.48 -17.32 -27.49
CA SER A 191 12.08 -16.54 -28.56
C SER A 191 11.03 -15.87 -29.45
N GLY A 192 11.23 -14.58 -29.79
CA GLY A 192 10.28 -13.89 -30.68
C GLY A 192 10.49 -12.38 -30.80
N ARG A 193 11.60 -12.00 -31.44
CA ARG A 193 12.03 -10.64 -31.85
C ARG A 193 11.14 -9.45 -31.47
N ALA A 194 11.75 -8.54 -30.72
CA ALA A 194 11.43 -7.12 -30.68
C ALA A 194 11.26 -6.53 -32.10
N GLN A 195 10.50 -5.44 -32.21
CA GLN A 195 11.10 -4.09 -32.09
C GLN A 195 10.10 -2.93 -32.42
N ASN A 196 9.24 -2.60 -31.44
CA ASN A 196 9.22 -1.26 -30.80
C ASN A 196 8.13 -0.20 -31.10
N ARG A 197 8.02 0.70 -30.09
CA ARG A 197 7.84 2.17 -30.18
C ARG A 197 6.50 2.70 -30.76
N ALA A 198 6.13 3.92 -30.37
CA ALA A 198 5.44 4.88 -31.24
C ALA A 198 6.43 6.04 -31.51
N GLY A 199 6.80 6.34 -32.76
CA GLY A 199 6.47 5.62 -34.03
C GLY A 199 7.00 4.17 -34.15
N GLY A 200 6.45 3.35 -35.06
CA GLY A 200 6.37 1.88 -34.89
C GLY A 200 7.45 0.96 -35.49
N GLY A 201 7.59 -0.23 -34.88
CA GLY A 201 8.07 -1.51 -35.40
C GLY A 201 7.60 -2.72 -34.56
N GLY A 202 7.96 -3.96 -34.92
CA GLY A 202 7.94 -5.09 -33.97
C GLY A 202 6.61 -5.74 -33.53
N GLY A 203 5.55 -5.69 -34.34
CA GLY A 203 4.34 -6.45 -34.08
C GLY A 203 4.52 -7.96 -34.33
N GLY A 204 4.34 -8.81 -33.31
CA GLY A 204 4.42 -10.27 -33.49
C GLY A 204 3.91 -11.08 -32.28
N SER A 205 4.59 -10.96 -31.14
CA SER A 205 4.36 -11.87 -30.00
C SER A 205 3.03 -11.67 -29.23
N LYS A 206 2.38 -10.50 -29.36
CA LYS A 206 1.15 -10.16 -28.60
C LYS A 206 -0.06 -11.08 -28.88
N ARG A 207 -0.08 -11.84 -29.98
CA ARG A 207 -1.28 -12.54 -30.47
C ARG A 207 -1.52 -13.97 -29.93
N LYS A 208 -0.57 -14.57 -29.20
CA LYS A 208 -0.69 -15.97 -28.71
C LYS A 208 -1.07 -16.13 -27.23
N ILE A 209 -0.90 -15.12 -26.39
CA ILE A 209 -1.34 -15.15 -24.97
C ILE A 209 -2.80 -14.67 -24.83
N PHE A 210 -3.29 -13.87 -25.77
CA PHE A 210 -4.57 -13.15 -25.68
C PHE A 210 -5.76 -13.81 -26.39
N LYS A 211 -5.70 -15.11 -26.75
CA LYS A 211 -6.84 -15.76 -27.42
C LYS A 211 -8.02 -16.09 -26.50
N ASP A 212 -7.75 -16.29 -25.21
CA ASP A 212 -8.80 -16.57 -24.20
C ASP A 212 -9.24 -15.32 -23.41
N LEU A 213 -8.69 -14.14 -23.75
CA LEU A 213 -9.19 -12.85 -23.28
C LEU A 213 -10.17 -12.27 -24.30
N GLN A 214 -11.42 -12.74 -24.26
CA GLN A 214 -12.52 -11.85 -24.64
C GLN A 214 -12.53 -10.67 -23.67
N SER A 215 -12.16 -9.50 -24.16
CA SER A 215 -12.25 -8.25 -23.42
C SER A 215 -13.71 -7.85 -23.29
N PRO A 216 -14.30 -7.77 -22.08
CA PRO A 216 -15.56 -7.07 -21.91
C PRO A 216 -15.31 -5.60 -22.23
N LYS A 217 -15.89 -5.10 -23.32
CA LYS A 217 -16.00 -3.65 -23.55
C LYS A 217 -17.11 -3.14 -22.64
N GLY A 218 -16.74 -2.68 -21.45
CA GLY A 218 -17.68 -2.10 -20.49
C GLY A 218 -17.01 -1.86 -19.15
N GLU A 219 -17.35 -0.76 -18.51
CA GLU A 219 -16.96 -0.50 -17.12
C GLU A 219 -17.62 -1.55 -16.22
N GLY A 220 -16.83 -2.18 -15.35
CA GLY A 220 -17.30 -3.23 -14.44
C GLY A 220 -18.08 -2.71 -13.24
N GLY A 221 -19.01 -1.77 -13.45
CA GLY A 221 -19.94 -1.28 -12.43
C GLY A 221 -21.29 -2.02 -12.53
N PRO A 222 -21.90 -2.44 -11.41
CA PRO A 222 -23.27 -2.96 -11.43
C PRO A 222 -24.24 -1.83 -11.79
N SER A 223 -24.97 -1.99 -12.90
CA SER A 223 -25.98 -1.06 -13.35
C SER A 223 -27.18 -1.05 -12.39
N TRP A 224 -27.28 -0.04 -11.53
CA TRP A 224 -28.48 0.21 -10.73
C TRP A 224 -29.59 0.80 -11.61
N THR A 225 -30.29 -0.05 -12.35
CA THR A 225 -31.61 0.30 -12.88
C THR A 225 -32.62 0.32 -11.73
N SER A 226 -33.26 1.46 -11.50
CA SER A 226 -34.25 1.66 -10.46
C SER A 226 -35.54 0.85 -10.72
N SER A 227 -35.65 -0.33 -10.12
CA SER A 227 -36.91 -1.04 -9.94
C SER A 227 -37.06 -1.37 -8.45
N GLY A 228 -37.81 -0.55 -7.73
CA GLY A 228 -37.90 -0.63 -6.28
C GLY A 228 -38.67 -1.86 -5.79
N LYS A 229 -38.16 -2.46 -4.71
CA LYS A 229 -38.94 -3.07 -3.63
C LYS A 229 -38.16 -2.86 -2.34
N ALA A 230 -38.76 -2.13 -1.40
CA ALA A 230 -38.18 -1.93 -0.08
C ALA A 230 -38.14 -3.27 0.67
N TYR A 231 -37.08 -3.49 1.46
CA TYR A 231 -36.94 -4.67 2.31
C TYR A 231 -37.32 -4.30 3.74
N GLU A 232 -38.50 -4.72 4.19
CA GLU A 232 -38.91 -4.54 5.59
C GLU A 232 -38.25 -5.61 6.48
N PRO A 233 -37.72 -5.25 7.67
CA PRO A 233 -37.19 -6.22 8.62
C PRO A 233 -38.33 -6.95 9.34
N GLY A 234 -38.56 -8.20 8.97
CA GLY A 234 -39.57 -9.05 9.61
C GLY A 234 -39.26 -9.31 11.09
N SER A 235 -40.25 -9.07 11.94
CA SER A 235 -40.17 -9.31 13.39
C SER A 235 -40.51 -10.77 13.73
N SER A 236 -39.58 -11.46 14.38
CA SER A 236 -39.85 -12.67 15.17
C SER A 236 -39.03 -12.57 16.47
N GLY A 237 -39.61 -12.66 17.66
CA GLY A 237 -40.93 -13.19 18.02
C GLY A 237 -40.83 -14.52 18.75
N LEU A 238 -39.76 -14.75 19.52
CA LEU A 238 -39.64 -15.91 20.41
C LEU A 238 -40.22 -15.54 21.79
N ARG A 239 -41.44 -16.01 22.05
CA ARG A 239 -41.91 -16.29 23.42
C ARG A 239 -41.50 -17.72 23.75
N GLY A 240 -41.15 -17.98 25.01
CA GLY A 240 -40.79 -19.32 25.46
C GLY A 240 -41.99 -20.16 25.90
N GLU A 241 -41.70 -21.45 26.06
CA GLU A 241 -42.17 -22.30 27.16
C GLU A 241 -40.93 -22.92 27.83
#